data_AF-A0AAW5YGS6-F1
#
_entry.id   AF-A0AAW5YGS6-F1
#
_cell.length_a   1.000
_cell.length_b   1.000
_cell.length_c   1.000
_cell.angle_alpha   90.00
_cell.angle_beta   90.00
_cell.angle_gamma   90.00
#
_symmetry.space_group_name_H-M   'P 1'
#
loop_
_entity.id
_entity.type
_entity.pdbx_description
1 polymer ?
#
loop_
_entity_poly.entity_id
_entity_poly.type
_entity_poly.pdbx_seq_one_letter_code
_entity_poly.pdbx_strand_id
1 'polypeptide(L)'
;MVIPLENACNNRQKVIDNVKEEIIGPGQIRNHYIKFNPIGNTIFESREELYKSYYWEVGGTKEEILQRETPTQRYVSGHLFPLGTNESEEVTLETPIVTDLNEAQESEQMDKLFEYKEGLETTEDDGEVELFPQRNDFMPSTMGLTFCVDKDVTELKVTLEGGAYTPHNVQVKGESNSLQWWLRETVRGVWYLSLSQLIKQRQIEKYVEIKNKKEEVFSQYHIQFQAKLREVSGKYIITISATNRSEIPNFNRQQLILFQAIMSINTPDGHSFSVYPKQYEMKEKLTEEEASTELLYRNEDVYAFGHGCAANWEQNSKNIQQLSTSFMPEYEALSMTPNVFVNQGGKEVELEIKMSDLAGLSSDDPPKKILNPLIKGYREWIETKWGEIDNVPRQLKFIAEKHLKLCQESLDRMEKGLKLLDDPQILEAFRLANKAMLLQQVNGKERRFGRIEEK
;
A
#
# COMPACT_ATOMS: atom_id res chain seq x y z
N MET A 1 -11.02 12.54 28.11
CA MET A 1 -10.05 13.63 27.86
C MET A 1 -9.82 13.66 26.36
N VAL A 2 -10.17 14.74 25.66
CA VAL A 2 -10.06 14.81 24.19
C VAL A 2 -8.58 14.88 23.83
N ILE A 3 -8.08 13.90 23.07
CA ILE A 3 -6.70 13.91 22.58
C ILE A 3 -6.61 15.00 21.49
N PRO A 4 -5.68 15.96 21.57
CA PRO A 4 -5.46 16.94 20.50
C PRO A 4 -5.13 16.25 19.18
N LEU A 5 -5.56 16.83 18.05
CA LEU A 5 -5.30 16.29 16.71
C LEU A 5 -3.81 16.00 16.48
N GLU A 6 -2.94 16.94 16.86
CA GLU A 6 -1.48 16.78 16.75
C GLU A 6 -0.97 15.54 17.50
N ASN A 7 -1.47 15.29 18.71
CA ASN A 7 -1.11 14.10 19.47
C ASN A 7 -1.65 12.82 18.83
N ALA A 8 -2.84 12.87 18.22
CA ALA A 8 -3.38 11.74 17.46
C ALA A 8 -2.53 11.43 16.22
N CYS A 9 -2.12 12.45 15.45
CA CYS A 9 -1.23 12.31 14.31
C CYS A 9 0.14 11.74 14.72
N ASN A 10 0.73 12.25 15.80
CA ASN A 10 1.99 11.74 16.34
C ASN A 10 1.87 10.28 16.80
N ASN A 11 0.76 9.90 17.41
CA ASN A 11 0.52 8.52 17.82
C ASN A 11 0.32 7.60 16.59
N ARG A 12 -0.39 8.07 15.56
CA ARG A 12 -0.54 7.36 14.28
C ARG A 12 0.83 7.08 13.66
N GLN A 13 1.69 8.11 13.57
CA GLN A 13 3.03 7.96 13.00
C GLN A 13 3.86 6.92 13.77
N LYS A 14 3.83 6.95 15.11
CA LYS A 14 4.53 5.94 15.92
C LYS A 14 4.04 4.51 15.65
N VAL A 15 2.74 4.33 15.44
CA VAL A 15 2.20 3.01 15.10
C VAL A 15 2.71 2.56 13.74
N ILE A 16 2.67 3.44 12.73
CA ILE A 16 3.19 3.16 11.39
C ILE A 16 4.68 2.80 11.45
N ASP A 17 5.49 3.59 12.16
CA ASP A 17 6.92 3.38 12.29
C ASP A 17 7.24 2.04 12.98
N ASN A 18 6.50 1.69 14.05
CA ASN A 18 6.66 0.41 14.74
C ASN A 18 6.24 -0.78 13.87
N VAL A 19 5.15 -0.65 13.10
CA VAL A 19 4.72 -1.71 12.17
C VAL A 19 5.76 -1.89 11.06
N LYS A 20 6.30 -0.78 10.53
CA LYS A 20 7.39 -0.82 9.55
C LYS A 20 8.63 -1.50 10.11
N GLU A 21 8.99 -1.17 11.35
CA GLU A 21 10.13 -1.75 12.07
C GLU A 21 10.01 -3.28 12.20
N GLU A 22 8.83 -3.79 12.50
CA GLU A 22 8.61 -5.24 12.67
C GLU A 22 8.45 -5.98 11.33
N ILE A 23 7.78 -5.38 10.33
CA ILE A 23 7.47 -6.09 9.07
C ILE A 23 8.61 -6.02 8.05
N ILE A 24 9.22 -4.85 7.89
CA ILE A 24 10.23 -4.57 6.84
C ILE A 24 11.60 -4.32 7.47
N GLY A 25 11.64 -3.58 8.57
CA GLY A 25 12.86 -3.10 9.20
C GLY A 25 13.51 -1.91 8.49
N PRO A 26 14.78 -1.60 8.82
CA PRO A 26 15.51 -2.19 9.95
C PRO A 26 14.93 -1.79 11.31
N GLY A 27 15.31 -2.51 12.36
CA GLY A 27 15.07 -2.21 13.76
C GLY A 27 15.55 -0.81 14.14
N GLN A 28 14.76 -0.09 14.95
CA GLN A 28 15.14 1.23 15.41
C GLN A 28 16.26 1.14 16.45
N ILE A 29 17.39 1.79 16.18
CA ILE A 29 18.52 1.83 17.10
C ILE A 29 18.20 2.78 18.25
N ARG A 30 18.00 2.22 19.44
CA ARG A 30 17.61 2.98 20.64
C ARG A 30 18.83 3.53 21.38
N ASN A 31 18.64 4.59 22.17
CA ASN A 31 19.71 5.28 22.88
C ASN A 31 20.53 4.40 23.85
N HIS A 32 19.95 3.31 24.34
CA HIS A 32 20.63 2.37 25.24
C HIS A 32 21.45 1.29 24.51
N TYR A 33 21.42 1.27 23.17
CA TYR A 33 22.21 0.31 22.40
C TYR A 33 23.69 0.68 22.44
N ILE A 34 24.55 -0.33 22.41
CA ILE A 34 25.99 -0.18 22.56
C ILE A 34 26.66 -0.29 21.20
N LYS A 35 27.65 0.56 20.93
CA LYS A 35 28.43 0.47 19.69
C LYS A 35 29.30 -0.79 19.71
N PHE A 36 29.12 -1.64 18.71
CA PHE A 36 29.90 -2.83 18.43
C PHE A 36 30.96 -2.51 17.38
N ASN A 37 32.20 -2.96 17.62
CA ASN A 37 33.32 -2.79 16.71
C ASN A 37 33.76 -4.19 16.24
N PRO A 38 33.19 -4.72 15.15
CA PRO A 38 33.53 -6.05 14.68
C PRO A 38 34.98 -6.09 14.19
N ILE A 39 35.79 -6.98 14.77
CA ILE A 39 37.14 -7.28 14.30
C ILE A 39 37.27 -8.81 14.23
N GLY A 40 37.34 -9.37 13.03
CA GLY A 40 37.39 -10.83 12.83
C GLY A 40 36.26 -11.56 13.55
N ASN A 41 36.56 -12.66 14.23
CA ASN A 41 35.62 -13.27 15.18
C ASN A 41 35.69 -12.55 16.52
N THR A 42 34.54 -12.23 17.13
CA THR A 42 34.51 -11.56 18.43
C THR A 42 34.39 -12.54 19.57
N ILE A 43 35.26 -12.40 20.58
CA ILE A 43 35.21 -13.20 21.81
C ILE A 43 34.83 -12.29 22.98
N PHE A 44 33.71 -12.58 23.63
CA PHE A 44 33.27 -11.89 24.84
C PHE A 44 33.81 -12.57 26.11
N GLU A 45 34.04 -11.78 27.16
CA GLU A 45 34.53 -12.28 28.44
C GLU A 45 33.44 -12.97 29.27
N SER A 46 32.16 -12.62 29.07
CA SER A 46 31.03 -13.21 29.79
C SER A 46 29.78 -13.35 28.92
N ARG A 47 28.88 -14.26 29.31
CA ARG A 47 27.56 -14.42 28.66
C ARG A 47 26.68 -13.18 28.77
N GLU A 48 26.88 -12.34 29.79
CA GLU A 48 26.09 -11.11 29.96
C GLU A 48 26.21 -10.18 28.74
N GLU A 49 27.36 -10.19 28.07
CA GLU A 49 27.59 -9.42 26.84
C GLU A 49 26.66 -9.83 25.70
N LEU A 50 26.21 -11.09 25.64
CA LEU A 50 25.32 -11.58 24.59
C LEU A 50 23.88 -11.05 24.72
N TYR A 51 23.48 -10.63 25.93
CA TYR A 51 22.13 -10.13 26.19
C TYR A 51 22.00 -8.61 25.98
N LYS A 52 23.12 -7.90 25.79
CA LYS A 52 23.12 -6.47 25.50
C LYS A 52 22.75 -6.25 24.03
N SER A 53 22.01 -5.17 23.78
CA SER A 53 21.66 -4.74 22.42
C SER A 53 22.79 -3.92 21.82
N TYR A 54 23.22 -4.28 20.61
CA TYR A 54 24.28 -3.58 19.90
C TYR A 54 23.80 -2.98 18.59
N TYR A 55 24.52 -1.97 18.15
CA TYR A 55 24.53 -1.46 16.79
C TYR A 55 25.98 -1.37 16.34
N TRP A 56 26.23 -1.28 15.04
CA TRP A 56 27.57 -0.94 14.53
C TRP A 56 27.50 0.27 13.59
N GLU A 57 28.64 0.74 13.13
CA GLU A 57 28.70 1.98 12.34
C GLU A 57 29.48 1.75 11.04
N VAL A 58 28.82 2.08 9.92
CA VAL A 58 29.37 1.91 8.58
C VAL A 58 29.21 3.21 7.81
N GLY A 59 30.33 3.81 7.38
CA GLY A 59 30.31 5.07 6.63
C GLY A 59 29.62 6.23 7.38
N GLY A 60 29.73 6.27 8.71
CA GLY A 60 29.07 7.27 9.57
C GLY A 60 27.58 7.02 9.82
N THR A 61 27.02 5.92 9.31
CA THR A 61 25.62 5.52 9.53
C THR A 61 25.57 4.45 10.61
N LYS A 62 24.65 4.59 11.57
CA LYS A 62 24.37 3.54 12.56
C LYS A 62 23.54 2.44 11.90
N GLU A 63 23.97 1.21 12.06
CA GLU A 63 23.36 0.03 11.45
C GLU A 63 22.99 -1.00 12.51
N GLU A 64 21.91 -1.73 12.29
CA GLU A 64 21.45 -2.74 13.23
C GLU A 64 22.29 -4.02 13.21
N ILE A 65 22.14 -4.81 14.27
CA ILE A 65 22.71 -6.14 14.38
C ILE A 65 21.61 -7.09 14.84
N LEU A 66 21.33 -8.14 14.09
CA LEU A 66 20.43 -9.20 14.53
C LEU A 66 21.24 -10.26 15.29
N GLN A 67 20.92 -10.44 16.55
CA GLN A 67 21.73 -11.28 17.46
C GLN A 67 21.12 -12.66 17.72
N ARG A 68 19.84 -12.86 17.41
CA ARG A 68 19.04 -14.03 17.85
C ARG A 68 18.43 -14.83 16.70
N GLU A 69 18.17 -14.18 15.59
CA GLU A 69 17.39 -14.70 14.47
C GLU A 69 18.06 -14.33 13.15
N THR A 70 17.74 -15.06 12.08
CA THR A 70 18.20 -14.70 10.74
C THR A 70 17.41 -13.51 10.21
N PRO A 71 17.96 -12.77 9.23
CA PRO A 71 17.23 -11.68 8.57
C PRO A 71 15.85 -12.08 8.02
N THR A 72 15.72 -13.25 7.38
CA THR A 72 14.41 -13.75 6.89
C THR A 72 13.45 -14.20 7.99
N GLN A 73 13.95 -14.53 9.20
CA GLN A 73 13.08 -14.77 10.36
C GLN A 73 12.58 -13.46 10.97
N ARG A 74 13.45 -12.43 10.98
CA ARG A 74 13.14 -11.12 11.55
C ARG A 74 12.13 -10.35 10.72
N TYR A 75 12.32 -10.33 9.41
CA TYR A 75 11.54 -9.50 8.49
C TYR A 75 10.74 -10.36 7.54
N VAL A 76 9.53 -9.90 7.23
CA VAL A 76 8.54 -10.66 6.45
C VAL A 76 8.36 -10.07 5.05
N SER A 77 8.66 -8.78 4.86
CA SER A 77 8.48 -8.09 3.57
C SER A 77 9.62 -7.13 3.25
N GLY A 78 9.64 -6.63 2.02
CA GLY A 78 10.73 -5.77 1.54
C GLY A 78 11.95 -6.51 1.03
N HIS A 79 11.80 -7.76 0.61
CA HIS A 79 12.91 -8.60 0.14
C HIS A 79 13.00 -8.61 -1.38
N LEU A 80 14.22 -8.67 -1.91
CA LEU A 80 14.49 -9.18 -3.25
C LEU A 80 15.40 -10.40 -3.13
N PHE A 81 14.80 -11.58 -3.27
CA PHE A 81 15.51 -12.86 -3.27
C PHE A 81 16.28 -13.07 -4.59
N PRO A 82 17.37 -13.87 -4.59
CA PRO A 82 17.98 -14.33 -5.83
C PRO A 82 16.97 -15.08 -6.71
N LEU A 83 16.95 -14.77 -8.00
CA LEU A 83 16.06 -15.39 -8.97
C LEU A 83 16.21 -16.92 -8.99
N GLY A 84 15.08 -17.63 -8.92
CA GLY A 84 15.03 -19.09 -8.89
C GLY A 84 15.11 -19.70 -7.49
N THR A 85 14.95 -18.88 -6.45
CA THR A 85 14.79 -19.31 -5.06
C THR A 85 13.47 -20.09 -4.88
N ASN A 86 13.55 -21.30 -4.31
CA ASN A 86 12.40 -22.19 -4.06
C ASN A 86 12.15 -22.42 -2.55
N GLU A 87 10.91 -22.73 -2.18
CA GLU A 87 10.46 -22.96 -0.78
C GLU A 87 11.13 -24.14 -0.08
N SER A 88 11.37 -25.25 -0.77
CA SER A 88 12.04 -26.43 -0.20
C SER A 88 13.45 -26.14 0.32
N GLU A 89 14.06 -25.05 -0.18
CA GLU A 89 15.39 -24.60 0.23
C GLU A 89 15.35 -23.64 1.44
N GLU A 90 14.16 -23.24 1.91
CA GLU A 90 13.98 -22.43 3.12
C GLU A 90 13.67 -23.31 4.35
N VAL A 91 12.88 -24.37 4.19
CA VAL A 91 12.56 -25.36 5.25
C VAL A 91 13.81 -26.03 5.85
N THR A 92 14.90 -26.11 5.08
CA THR A 92 16.19 -26.65 5.58
C THR A 92 16.94 -25.72 6.54
N LEU A 93 16.48 -24.47 6.72
CA LEU A 93 17.07 -23.47 7.63
C LEU A 93 16.28 -23.31 8.94
N GLU A 94 15.13 -23.97 9.06
CA GLU A 94 14.27 -23.89 10.24
C GLU A 94 14.72 -24.91 11.31
N THR A 95 15.44 -24.40 12.31
CA THR A 95 15.78 -24.99 13.63
C THR A 95 16.88 -26.06 13.75
N PRO A 96 17.83 -25.90 14.70
CA PRO A 96 18.39 -27.01 15.44
C PRO A 96 17.47 -27.37 16.64
N ILE A 97 17.10 -28.67 16.75
CA ILE A 97 16.43 -29.38 17.88
C ILE A 97 14.88 -29.22 17.86
N VAL A 98 13.98 -30.21 17.66
CA VAL A 98 13.89 -31.65 17.95
C VAL A 98 13.11 -32.34 16.81
N THR A 99 13.50 -33.56 16.44
CA THR A 99 12.72 -34.45 15.57
C THR A 99 11.33 -34.75 16.15
N ASP A 100 10.26 -34.22 15.56
CA ASP A 100 8.95 -34.87 15.59
C ASP A 100 8.34 -34.86 14.18
N LEU A 101 8.23 -36.05 13.60
CA LEU A 101 7.96 -36.31 12.17
C LEU A 101 6.48 -36.17 11.77
N ASN A 102 5.66 -35.47 12.57
CA ASN A 102 4.20 -35.47 12.40
C ASN A 102 3.61 -34.15 11.87
N GLU A 103 4.36 -33.04 11.82
CA GLU A 103 3.82 -31.75 11.35
C GLU A 103 3.78 -31.64 9.80
N ALA A 104 4.49 -32.50 9.08
CA ALA A 104 4.55 -32.47 7.61
C ALA A 104 3.25 -32.87 6.90
N GLN A 105 2.30 -33.51 7.60
CA GLN A 105 1.02 -33.94 6.97
C GLN A 105 -0.11 -32.93 7.09
N GLU A 106 -0.03 -31.95 8.00
CA GLU A 106 -1.07 -30.92 8.14
C GLU A 106 -0.89 -29.74 7.17
N SER A 107 0.36 -29.42 6.76
CA SER A 107 0.61 -28.36 5.76
C SER A 107 0.07 -28.73 4.38
N GLU A 108 0.26 -29.96 3.90
CA GLU A 108 -0.22 -30.40 2.58
C GLU A 108 -1.76 -30.30 2.41
N GLN A 109 -2.53 -30.34 3.50
CA GLN A 109 -3.99 -30.17 3.46
C GLN A 109 -4.41 -28.70 3.46
N MET A 110 -3.66 -27.83 4.12
CA MET A 110 -3.84 -26.37 4.08
C MET A 110 -3.47 -25.81 2.69
N ASP A 111 -2.40 -26.30 2.09
CA ASP A 111 -1.93 -25.85 0.77
C ASP A 111 -2.94 -26.16 -0.35
N LYS A 112 -3.70 -27.26 -0.22
CA LYS A 112 -4.79 -27.61 -1.15
C LYS A 112 -6.04 -26.73 -1.00
N LEU A 113 -6.19 -26.00 0.12
CA LEU A 113 -7.27 -25.00 0.27
C LEU A 113 -6.91 -23.65 -0.37
N PHE A 114 -5.62 -23.41 -0.65
CA PHE A 114 -5.11 -22.20 -1.28
C PHE A 114 -4.66 -22.40 -2.74
N GLU A 115 -4.94 -23.56 -3.36
CA GLU A 115 -4.94 -23.70 -4.81
C GLU A 115 -6.04 -22.80 -5.41
N TYR A 116 -5.73 -21.50 -5.49
CA TYR A 116 -6.43 -20.56 -6.34
C TYR A 116 -6.28 -21.06 -7.77
N LYS A 117 -7.42 -21.43 -8.38
CA LYS A 117 -7.50 -21.60 -9.83
C LYS A 117 -6.99 -20.33 -10.49
N GLU A 118 -6.04 -20.48 -11.40
CA GLU A 118 -5.62 -19.44 -12.35
C GLU A 118 -6.84 -18.68 -12.85
N GLY A 119 -6.92 -17.44 -12.40
CA GLY A 119 -8.06 -16.56 -12.51
C GLY A 119 -7.70 -15.26 -11.81
N LEU A 120 -6.53 -14.71 -12.17
CA LEU A 120 -6.21 -13.32 -11.90
C LEU A 120 -7.33 -12.48 -12.53
N GLU A 121 -8.15 -11.84 -11.70
CA GLU A 121 -8.79 -10.60 -12.10
C GLU A 121 -7.66 -9.60 -12.36
N THR A 122 -7.26 -9.53 -13.62
CA THR A 122 -6.27 -8.60 -14.13
C THR A 122 -6.84 -7.20 -14.01
N THR A 123 -6.20 -6.36 -13.20
CA THR A 123 -6.30 -4.92 -13.44
C THR A 123 -5.38 -4.63 -14.63
N GLU A 124 -6.01 -4.52 -15.81
CA GLU A 124 -5.44 -4.18 -17.14
C GLU A 124 -5.06 -5.37 -18.06
N ASP A 125 -6.03 -5.83 -18.85
CA ASP A 125 -5.84 -6.58 -20.11
C ASP A 125 -5.59 -5.63 -21.30
N ASP A 126 -4.61 -4.72 -21.19
CA ASP A 126 -4.16 -3.91 -22.33
C ASP A 126 -2.64 -3.76 -22.34
N GLY A 127 -2.00 -4.79 -22.90
CA GLY A 127 -0.58 -4.81 -23.19
C GLY A 127 0.25 -5.29 -22.02
N GLU A 128 0.02 -6.55 -21.62
CA GLU A 128 0.95 -7.35 -20.83
C GLU A 128 2.37 -7.09 -21.33
N VAL A 129 3.15 -6.40 -20.50
CA VAL A 129 4.55 -6.74 -20.43
C VAL A 129 4.60 -7.80 -19.36
N GLU A 130 4.61 -9.07 -19.76
CA GLU A 130 5.16 -10.13 -18.92
C GLU A 130 6.61 -9.75 -18.62
N LEU A 131 6.80 -8.91 -17.60
CA LEU A 131 8.11 -8.60 -17.04
C LEU A 131 8.42 -9.70 -16.04
N PHE A 132 8.72 -10.88 -16.57
CA PHE A 132 9.44 -11.96 -15.89
C PHE A 132 8.62 -13.03 -15.16
N PRO A 133 9.20 -14.24 -15.05
CA PRO A 133 8.67 -15.31 -14.22
C PRO A 133 8.81 -14.96 -12.74
N GLN A 134 7.77 -14.41 -12.11
CA GLN A 134 7.57 -14.63 -10.68
C GLN A 134 7.31 -16.12 -10.51
N ARG A 135 8.32 -16.84 -10.01
CA ARG A 135 8.18 -18.27 -9.71
C ARG A 135 7.49 -18.50 -8.37
N ASN A 136 7.57 -17.53 -7.46
CA ASN A 136 7.02 -17.61 -6.12
C ASN A 136 6.64 -16.21 -5.59
N ASP A 137 5.38 -16.03 -5.22
CA ASP A 137 4.84 -14.79 -4.66
C ASP A 137 5.36 -14.50 -3.25
N PHE A 138 5.76 -15.54 -2.50
CA PHE A 138 6.38 -15.40 -1.19
C PHE A 138 7.86 -14.99 -1.26
N MET A 139 8.52 -15.24 -2.40
CA MET A 139 9.96 -14.98 -2.59
C MET A 139 10.22 -14.08 -3.79
N PRO A 140 9.75 -12.82 -3.75
CA PRO A 140 9.89 -11.91 -4.88
C PRO A 140 11.38 -11.67 -5.19
N SER A 141 11.76 -11.85 -6.45
CA SER A 141 13.11 -11.55 -6.96
C SER A 141 13.18 -10.24 -7.74
N THR A 142 12.03 -9.65 -8.03
CA THR A 142 11.88 -8.48 -8.90
C THR A 142 10.91 -7.48 -8.27
N MET A 143 11.18 -6.20 -8.47
CA MET A 143 10.23 -5.10 -8.25
C MET A 143 10.27 -4.13 -9.43
N GLY A 144 9.19 -3.40 -9.67
CA GLY A 144 9.16 -2.43 -10.76
C GLY A 144 8.19 -1.28 -10.56
N LEU A 145 8.38 -0.24 -11.38
CA LEU A 145 7.49 0.90 -11.50
C LEU A 145 7.20 1.16 -12.97
N THR A 146 5.93 1.37 -13.30
CA THR A 146 5.51 1.94 -14.58
C THR A 146 5.02 3.35 -14.35
N PHE A 147 5.51 4.30 -15.12
CA PHE A 147 5.19 5.72 -14.96
C PHE A 147 5.26 6.44 -16.30
N CYS A 148 4.83 7.69 -16.31
CA CYS A 148 4.79 8.51 -17.50
C CYS A 148 5.69 9.74 -17.36
N VAL A 149 6.37 10.12 -18.44
CA VAL A 149 7.17 11.35 -18.54
C VAL A 149 6.91 12.07 -19.86
N ASP A 150 7.13 13.39 -19.84
CA ASP A 150 7.10 14.23 -21.02
C ASP A 150 8.36 14.00 -21.89
N LYS A 151 8.26 14.38 -23.17
CA LYS A 151 9.28 14.08 -24.19
C LYS A 151 10.56 14.91 -24.05
N ASP A 152 10.53 15.96 -23.26
CA ASP A 152 11.66 16.85 -22.98
C ASP A 152 12.59 16.31 -21.88
N VAL A 153 12.12 15.35 -21.07
CA VAL A 153 12.98 14.66 -20.09
C VAL A 153 14.11 13.93 -20.81
N THR A 154 15.35 14.14 -20.37
CA THR A 154 16.53 13.58 -21.04
C THR A 154 17.14 12.36 -20.35
N GLU A 155 17.02 12.31 -19.02
CA GLU A 155 17.64 11.30 -18.17
C GLU A 155 16.77 11.04 -16.95
N LEU A 156 16.83 9.82 -16.41
CA LEU A 156 16.25 9.46 -15.12
C LEU A 156 17.34 8.85 -14.23
N LYS A 157 17.35 9.24 -12.96
CA LYS A 157 18.21 8.61 -11.95
C LYS A 157 17.42 7.53 -11.22
N VAL A 158 17.73 6.27 -11.50
CA VAL A 158 17.16 5.10 -10.82
C VAL A 158 18.11 4.71 -9.69
N THR A 159 17.59 4.62 -8.47
CA THR A 159 18.36 4.21 -7.28
C THR A 159 17.64 3.04 -6.63
N LEU A 160 18.33 1.92 -6.43
CA LEU A 160 17.89 0.83 -5.56
C LEU A 160 18.69 0.92 -4.27
N GLU A 161 18.00 1.05 -3.14
CA GLU A 161 18.58 1.02 -1.79
C GLU A 161 18.03 -0.18 -1.02
N GLY A 162 18.81 -0.74 -0.10
CA GLY A 162 18.37 -1.82 0.79
C GLY A 162 19.39 -2.13 1.88
N GLY A 163 19.12 -3.19 2.64
CA GLY A 163 20.00 -3.77 3.66
C GLY A 163 20.64 -5.06 3.17
N ALA A 164 21.96 -5.15 3.31
CA ALA A 164 22.72 -6.38 3.16
C ALA A 164 23.14 -6.89 4.55
N TYR A 165 22.99 -8.19 4.82
CA TYR A 165 23.39 -8.77 6.10
C TYR A 165 24.58 -9.70 5.94
N THR A 166 25.66 -9.42 6.66
CA THR A 166 26.86 -10.25 6.69
C THR A 166 26.92 -11.04 8.00
N PRO A 167 27.15 -12.36 7.99
CA PRO A 167 27.27 -13.15 9.20
C PRO A 167 28.56 -12.81 9.94
N HIS A 168 28.47 -12.75 11.27
CA HIS A 168 29.59 -12.46 12.16
C HIS A 168 29.58 -13.43 13.33
N ASN A 169 30.69 -14.13 13.52
CA ASN A 169 30.79 -15.13 14.58
C ASN A 169 31.19 -14.50 15.92
N VAL A 170 30.41 -14.84 16.93
CA VAL A 170 30.60 -14.41 18.32
C VAL A 170 30.75 -15.63 19.21
N GLN A 171 31.72 -15.60 20.11
CA GLN A 171 31.96 -16.65 21.09
C GLN A 171 32.11 -16.06 22.49
N VAL A 172 31.82 -16.85 23.53
CA VAL A 172 32.15 -16.50 24.91
C VAL A 172 33.40 -17.27 25.30
N LYS A 173 34.33 -16.57 25.96
CA LYS A 173 35.59 -17.15 26.41
C LYS A 173 35.35 -18.34 27.33
N GLY A 174 35.95 -19.48 26.96
CA GLY A 174 35.76 -20.74 27.68
C GLY A 174 34.59 -21.59 27.19
N GLU A 175 33.80 -21.11 26.23
CA GLU A 175 32.76 -21.90 25.55
C GLU A 175 33.23 -22.34 24.16
N SER A 176 32.88 -23.55 23.75
CA SER A 176 33.20 -24.09 22.43
C SER A 176 32.24 -23.60 21.34
N ASN A 177 31.03 -23.20 21.72
CA ASN A 177 29.97 -22.87 20.78
C ASN A 177 30.10 -21.42 20.31
N SER A 178 30.08 -21.21 18.99
CA SER A 178 29.87 -19.89 18.38
C SER A 178 28.39 -19.64 18.12
N LEU A 179 27.99 -18.39 18.34
CA LEU A 179 26.74 -17.83 17.86
C LEU A 179 27.02 -16.99 16.62
N GLN A 180 26.06 -16.95 15.70
CA GLN A 180 26.15 -16.13 14.50
C GLN A 180 25.23 -14.92 14.66
N TRP A 181 25.82 -13.73 14.61
CA TRP A 181 25.09 -12.47 14.50
C TRP A 181 25.06 -12.02 13.04
N TRP A 182 24.12 -11.16 12.69
CA TRP A 182 23.97 -10.62 11.35
C TRP A 182 24.14 -9.11 11.37
N LEU A 183 25.16 -8.64 10.67
CA LEU A 183 25.55 -7.24 10.64
C LEU A 183 24.96 -6.61 9.38
N ARG A 184 24.04 -5.67 9.56
CA ARG A 184 23.39 -4.98 8.46
C ARG A 184 24.30 -3.88 7.89
N GLU A 185 24.32 -3.72 6.57
CA GLU A 185 24.86 -2.54 5.90
C GLU A 185 23.83 -1.97 4.93
N THR A 186 23.61 -0.66 4.98
CA THR A 186 22.86 0.02 3.92
C THR A 186 23.67 0.02 2.64
N VAL A 187 23.10 -0.58 1.60
CA VAL A 187 23.71 -0.69 0.27
C VAL A 187 22.85 0.01 -0.78
N ARG A 188 23.49 0.51 -1.84
CA ARG A 188 22.84 1.22 -2.94
C ARG A 188 23.42 0.86 -4.30
N GLY A 189 22.56 0.77 -5.30
CA GLY A 189 22.90 0.72 -6.72
C GLY A 189 22.26 1.88 -7.45
N VAL A 190 23.02 2.55 -8.34
CA VAL A 190 22.52 3.71 -9.09
C VAL A 190 22.68 3.49 -10.58
N TRP A 191 21.61 3.75 -11.33
CA TRP A 191 21.59 3.77 -12.77
C TRP A 191 21.07 5.12 -13.29
N TYR A 192 21.93 5.85 -14.00
CA TYR A 192 21.54 6.99 -14.83
C TYR A 192 21.08 6.47 -16.19
N LEU A 193 19.77 6.49 -16.41
CA LEU A 193 19.10 6.02 -17.61
C LEU A 193 18.92 7.17 -18.60
N SER A 194 19.63 7.11 -19.73
CA SER A 194 19.46 8.08 -20.81
C SER A 194 18.21 7.77 -21.63
N LEU A 195 17.24 8.69 -21.67
CA LEU A 195 16.03 8.51 -22.47
C LEU A 195 16.32 8.54 -23.97
N SER A 196 17.33 9.29 -24.40
CA SER A 196 17.78 9.27 -25.81
C SER A 196 18.23 7.88 -26.28
N GLN A 197 18.83 7.09 -25.39
CA GLN A 197 19.21 5.70 -25.68
C GLN A 197 17.99 4.79 -25.60
N LEU A 198 17.14 4.96 -24.59
CA LEU A 198 15.95 4.13 -24.39
C LEU A 198 14.96 4.28 -25.54
N ILE A 199 14.77 5.49 -26.08
CA ILE A 199 13.92 5.75 -27.24
C ILE A 199 14.41 4.98 -28.47
N LYS A 200 15.74 4.90 -28.68
CA LYS A 200 16.34 4.20 -29.82
C LYS A 200 16.23 2.67 -29.68
N GLN A 201 16.49 2.14 -28.50
CA GLN A 201 16.55 0.69 -28.26
C GLN A 201 15.22 0.08 -27.85
N ARG A 202 14.25 0.91 -27.39
CA ARG A 202 12.96 0.54 -26.78
C ARG A 202 13.04 -0.27 -25.49
N GLN A 203 14.15 -0.97 -25.26
CA GLN A 203 14.47 -1.71 -24.06
C GLN A 203 15.97 -1.61 -23.78
N ILE A 204 16.34 -1.40 -22.51
CA ILE A 204 17.73 -1.39 -22.06
C ILE A 204 17.84 -2.23 -20.79
N GLU A 205 18.91 -3.01 -20.70
CA GLU A 205 19.27 -3.75 -19.50
C GLU A 205 20.63 -3.29 -19.00
N LYS A 206 20.79 -3.22 -17.67
CA LYS A 206 22.05 -2.83 -17.05
C LYS A 206 22.25 -3.52 -15.71
N TYR A 207 23.39 -4.17 -15.54
CA TYR A 207 23.88 -4.59 -14.23
C TYR A 207 24.50 -3.39 -13.52
N VAL A 208 24.17 -3.22 -12.24
CA VAL A 208 24.72 -2.14 -11.41
C VAL A 208 25.60 -2.69 -10.29
N GLU A 209 26.65 -1.95 -9.98
CA GLU A 209 27.44 -2.20 -8.77
C GLU A 209 26.65 -1.75 -7.55
N ILE A 210 26.49 -2.67 -6.60
CA ILE A 210 25.90 -2.38 -5.29
C ILE A 210 27.03 -1.99 -4.33
N LYS A 211 26.90 -0.83 -3.68
CA LYS A 211 27.92 -0.25 -2.79
C LYS A 211 27.35 0.10 -1.44
N ASN A 212 28.11 -0.08 -0.36
CA ASN A 212 27.73 0.42 0.96
C ASN A 212 28.03 1.92 1.12
N LYS A 213 27.76 2.47 2.31
CA LYS A 213 28.05 3.88 2.65
C LYS A 213 29.56 4.23 2.68
N LYS A 214 30.46 3.25 2.65
CA LYS A 214 31.92 3.46 2.51
C LYS A 214 32.39 3.39 1.04
N GLU A 215 31.48 3.24 0.08
CA GLU A 215 31.76 3.01 -1.35
C GLU A 215 32.45 1.65 -1.64
N GLU A 216 32.36 0.69 -0.71
CA GLU A 216 32.85 -0.67 -0.90
C GLU A 216 31.83 -1.46 -1.73
N VAL A 217 32.31 -2.21 -2.74
CA VAL A 217 31.46 -2.98 -3.66
C VAL A 217 31.09 -4.33 -3.06
N PHE A 218 29.79 -4.66 -3.07
CA PHE A 218 29.25 -5.95 -2.68
C PHE A 218 29.14 -6.86 -3.91
N SER A 219 30.26 -7.51 -4.27
CA SER A 219 30.37 -8.31 -5.49
C SER A 219 29.43 -9.52 -5.55
N GLN A 220 28.87 -9.93 -4.41
CA GLN A 220 27.88 -11.01 -4.37
C GLN A 220 26.54 -10.61 -5.02
N TYR A 221 26.19 -9.31 -5.01
CA TYR A 221 24.95 -8.84 -5.58
C TYR A 221 25.06 -8.65 -7.09
N HIS A 222 24.27 -9.41 -7.85
CA HIS A 222 24.11 -9.25 -9.29
C HIS A 222 22.73 -8.69 -9.58
N ILE A 223 22.57 -7.38 -9.37
CA ILE A 223 21.30 -6.69 -9.63
C ILE A 223 21.26 -6.21 -11.08
N GLN A 224 20.23 -6.64 -11.82
CA GLN A 224 19.96 -6.17 -13.17
C GLN A 224 18.76 -5.22 -13.14
N PHE A 225 18.95 -4.00 -13.64
CA PHE A 225 17.84 -3.16 -14.03
C PHE A 225 17.44 -3.44 -15.48
N GLN A 226 16.14 -3.36 -15.76
CA GLN A 226 15.60 -3.30 -17.10
C GLN A 226 14.67 -2.09 -17.22
N ALA A 227 14.77 -1.35 -18.32
CA ALA A 227 13.81 -0.30 -18.68
C ALA A 227 13.19 -0.63 -20.04
N LYS A 228 11.86 -0.52 -20.15
CA LYS A 228 11.10 -0.66 -21.40
C LYS A 228 10.28 0.59 -21.63
N LEU A 229 10.24 1.06 -22.88
CA LEU A 229 9.52 2.28 -23.27
C LEU A 229 8.45 1.98 -24.31
N ARG A 230 7.24 2.49 -24.07
CA ARG A 230 6.15 2.58 -25.05
C ARG A 230 5.67 4.04 -25.16
N GLU A 231 5.09 4.38 -26.30
CA GLU A 231 4.55 5.71 -26.56
C GLU A 231 3.04 5.62 -26.66
N VAL A 232 2.34 6.37 -25.82
CA VAL A 232 0.88 6.43 -25.77
C VAL A 232 0.47 7.88 -25.60
N SER A 233 -0.49 8.34 -26.42
CA SER A 233 -1.03 9.70 -26.36
C SER A 233 0.03 10.82 -26.34
N GLY A 234 1.13 10.63 -27.06
CA GLY A 234 2.21 11.61 -27.18
C GLY A 234 3.14 11.70 -25.97
N LYS A 235 3.00 10.82 -24.97
CA LYS A 235 3.88 10.72 -23.80
C LYS A 235 4.70 9.43 -23.83
N TYR A 236 5.80 9.39 -23.06
CA TYR A 236 6.57 8.17 -22.85
C TYR A 236 6.11 7.47 -21.58
N ILE A 237 5.58 6.26 -21.75
CA ILE A 237 5.33 5.34 -20.65
C ILE A 237 6.55 4.44 -20.53
N ILE A 238 7.16 4.48 -19.35
CA ILE A 238 8.39 3.76 -19.05
C ILE A 238 8.11 2.81 -17.91
N THR A 239 8.47 1.55 -18.10
CA THR A 239 8.51 0.57 -17.02
C THR A 239 9.96 0.27 -16.68
N ILE A 240 10.34 0.45 -15.43
CA ILE A 240 11.67 0.09 -14.90
C ILE A 240 11.49 -0.99 -13.85
N SER A 241 12.27 -2.06 -13.96
CA SER A 241 12.34 -3.11 -12.96
C SER A 241 13.76 -3.35 -12.47
N ALA A 242 13.89 -3.81 -11.24
CA ALA A 242 15.12 -4.29 -10.64
C ALA A 242 14.95 -5.76 -10.27
N THR A 243 15.82 -6.62 -10.80
CA THR A 243 15.81 -8.06 -10.54
C THR A 243 17.11 -8.48 -9.87
N ASN A 244 17.01 -9.21 -8.77
CA ASN A 244 18.15 -9.84 -8.12
C ASN A 244 18.50 -11.16 -8.83
N ARG A 245 19.59 -11.17 -9.58
CA ARG A 245 20.13 -12.34 -10.32
C ARG A 245 21.40 -12.90 -9.68
N SER A 246 21.60 -12.67 -8.38
CA SER A 246 22.77 -13.16 -7.66
C SER A 246 22.86 -14.68 -7.70
N GLU A 247 24.07 -15.22 -7.89
CA GLU A 247 24.29 -16.66 -7.90
C GLU A 247 24.45 -17.21 -6.48
N ILE A 248 23.86 -18.39 -6.22
CA ILE A 248 23.81 -19.03 -4.89
C ILE A 248 25.10 -19.76 -4.44
N PRO A 249 26.09 -20.16 -5.26
CA PRO A 249 26.98 -21.27 -4.87
C PRO A 249 28.01 -20.96 -3.78
N ASN A 250 28.33 -19.69 -3.48
CA ASN A 250 29.48 -19.33 -2.61
C ASN A 250 29.13 -18.57 -1.33
N PHE A 251 27.87 -18.20 -1.14
CA PHE A 251 27.44 -17.38 -0.01
C PHE A 251 26.32 -18.06 0.76
N ASN A 252 26.21 -17.77 2.05
CA ASN A 252 24.97 -18.05 2.75
C ASN A 252 23.85 -17.27 2.05
N ARG A 253 22.72 -17.92 1.75
CA ARG A 253 21.60 -17.32 1.01
C ARG A 253 21.13 -15.99 1.58
N GLN A 254 21.15 -15.84 2.91
CA GLN A 254 20.80 -14.60 3.60
C GLN A 254 21.65 -13.40 3.15
N GLN A 255 22.90 -13.63 2.75
CA GLN A 255 23.81 -12.59 2.25
C GLN A 255 23.50 -12.16 0.80
N LEU A 256 22.68 -12.94 0.09
CA LEU A 256 22.31 -12.71 -1.31
C LEU A 256 20.92 -12.08 -1.45
N ILE A 257 20.13 -12.05 -0.38
CA ILE A 257 18.85 -11.37 -0.33
C ILE A 257 19.12 -9.88 -0.08
N LEU A 258 18.46 -9.02 -0.84
CA LEU A 258 18.43 -7.59 -0.54
C LEU A 258 17.19 -7.30 0.31
N PHE A 259 17.40 -6.92 1.56
CA PHE A 259 16.33 -6.58 2.49
C PHE A 259 15.97 -5.10 2.38
N GLN A 260 14.81 -4.72 2.90
CA GLN A 260 14.32 -3.34 2.87
C GLN A 260 14.48 -2.67 1.49
N ALA A 261 14.27 -3.44 0.42
CA ALA A 261 14.52 -3.00 -0.94
C ALA A 261 13.55 -1.87 -1.30
N ILE A 262 14.10 -0.73 -1.70
CA ILE A 262 13.35 0.43 -2.17
C ILE A 262 14.00 0.91 -3.46
N MET A 263 13.23 0.89 -4.55
CA MET A 263 13.61 1.53 -5.80
C MET A 263 12.99 2.92 -5.84
N SER A 264 13.80 3.93 -6.18
CA SER A 264 13.39 5.30 -6.39
C SER A 264 13.85 5.79 -7.76
N ILE A 265 13.02 6.63 -8.38
CA ILE A 265 13.27 7.18 -9.71
C ILE A 265 13.11 8.67 -9.60
N ASN A 266 14.17 9.41 -9.89
CA ASN A 266 14.18 10.87 -9.87
C ASN A 266 14.29 11.41 -11.30
N THR A 267 13.51 12.46 -11.56
CA THR A 267 13.67 13.32 -12.74
C THR A 267 14.81 14.33 -12.52
N PRO A 268 15.36 14.91 -13.59
CA PRO A 268 16.29 16.03 -13.49
C PRO A 268 15.62 17.27 -12.91
N ASP A 269 16.40 18.19 -12.34
CA ASP A 269 15.89 19.45 -11.83
C ASP A 269 15.06 20.19 -12.90
N GLY A 270 13.95 20.78 -12.46
CA GLY A 270 13.00 21.50 -13.33
C GLY A 270 12.06 20.61 -14.14
N HIS A 271 12.16 19.27 -14.01
CA HIS A 271 11.24 18.33 -14.66
C HIS A 271 10.40 17.60 -13.60
N SER A 272 9.33 16.95 -14.06
CA SER A 272 8.42 16.17 -13.23
C SER A 272 7.86 14.98 -13.99
N PHE A 273 7.37 13.99 -13.26
CA PHE A 273 6.56 12.91 -13.84
C PHE A 273 5.21 13.45 -14.30
N SER A 274 4.70 12.89 -15.39
CA SER A 274 3.41 13.26 -15.95
C SER A 274 2.32 12.34 -15.42
N VAL A 275 1.09 12.86 -15.33
CA VAL A 275 -0.08 12.03 -15.03
C VAL A 275 -0.20 10.93 -16.08
N TYR A 276 -0.36 9.70 -15.61
CA TYR A 276 -0.57 8.53 -16.44
C TYR A 276 -1.90 8.66 -17.20
N PRO A 277 -1.94 8.38 -18.52
CA PRO A 277 -3.17 8.51 -19.29
C PRO A 277 -4.32 7.68 -18.70
N LYS A 278 -5.52 8.24 -18.65
CA LYS A 278 -6.70 7.56 -18.11
C LYS A 278 -7.16 6.44 -19.05
N GLN A 279 -7.86 5.43 -18.54
CA GLN A 279 -8.27 4.30 -19.39
C GLN A 279 -9.16 4.75 -20.55
N TYR A 280 -10.03 5.75 -20.33
CA TYR A 280 -10.90 6.30 -21.38
C TYR A 280 -10.13 7.08 -22.48
N GLU A 281 -8.87 7.42 -22.25
CA GLU A 281 -7.97 8.04 -23.24
C GLU A 281 -7.20 7.00 -24.06
N MET A 282 -7.02 5.80 -23.51
CA MET A 282 -6.24 4.72 -24.12
C MET A 282 -7.11 3.68 -24.82
N LYS A 283 -8.28 3.36 -24.26
CA LYS A 283 -9.18 2.33 -24.78
C LYS A 283 -10.26 2.94 -25.66
N GLU A 284 -10.59 2.26 -26.77
CA GLU A 284 -11.74 2.64 -27.61
C GLU A 284 -13.09 2.34 -26.94
N LYS A 285 -13.14 1.29 -26.12
CA LYS A 285 -14.33 0.86 -25.39
C LYS A 285 -13.98 0.50 -23.95
N LEU A 286 -14.83 0.94 -23.04
CA LEU A 286 -14.79 0.56 -21.63
C LEU A 286 -16.03 -0.26 -21.33
N THR A 287 -15.87 -1.27 -20.47
CA THR A 287 -17.00 -1.90 -19.80
C THR A 287 -17.71 -0.88 -18.89
N GLU A 288 -18.94 -1.18 -18.46
CA GLU A 288 -19.66 -0.27 -17.57
C GLU A 288 -18.97 -0.11 -16.20
N GLU A 289 -18.31 -1.16 -15.72
CA GLU A 289 -17.59 -1.17 -14.44
C GLU A 289 -16.31 -0.33 -14.52
N GLU A 290 -15.50 -0.51 -15.57
CA GLU A 290 -14.32 0.32 -15.83
C GLU A 290 -14.73 1.80 -15.98
N ALA A 291 -15.76 2.08 -16.79
CA ALA A 291 -16.25 3.44 -16.99
C ALA A 291 -16.80 4.05 -15.69
N SER A 292 -17.48 3.28 -14.86
CA SER A 292 -17.99 3.74 -13.56
C SER A 292 -16.84 4.09 -12.61
N THR A 293 -15.80 3.27 -12.58
CA THR A 293 -14.59 3.47 -11.76
C THR A 293 -13.82 4.70 -12.24
N GLU A 294 -13.59 4.82 -13.54
CA GLU A 294 -12.97 5.99 -14.16
C GLU A 294 -13.76 7.26 -13.88
N LEU A 295 -15.10 7.23 -13.98
CA LEU A 295 -15.91 8.38 -13.62
C LEU A 295 -15.75 8.76 -12.15
N LEU A 296 -15.75 7.78 -11.23
CA LEU A 296 -15.61 8.02 -9.79
C LEU A 296 -14.25 8.67 -9.45
N TYR A 297 -13.16 8.18 -10.05
CA TYR A 297 -11.79 8.62 -9.79
C TYR A 297 -11.21 9.57 -10.86
N ARG A 298 -12.05 10.20 -11.68
CA ARG A 298 -11.62 11.07 -12.79
C ARG A 298 -10.77 12.26 -12.36
N ASN A 299 -10.92 12.70 -11.12
CA ASN A 299 -10.21 13.86 -10.56
C ASN A 299 -8.95 13.45 -9.78
N GLU A 300 -8.66 12.16 -9.65
CA GLU A 300 -7.48 11.65 -8.96
C GLU A 300 -6.36 11.42 -9.96
N ASP A 301 -5.20 12.06 -9.77
CA ASP A 301 -4.05 11.90 -10.66
C ASP A 301 -3.20 10.69 -10.23
N VAL A 302 -2.92 9.79 -11.17
CA VAL A 302 -2.04 8.64 -10.95
C VAL A 302 -0.72 8.88 -11.69
N TYR A 303 0.41 8.80 -10.99
CA TYR A 303 1.72 9.07 -11.58
C TYR A 303 2.51 7.79 -11.86
N ALA A 304 2.24 6.71 -11.11
CA ALA A 304 2.93 5.46 -11.26
C ALA A 304 2.11 4.26 -10.78
N PHE A 305 2.43 3.10 -11.34
CA PHE A 305 1.94 1.78 -10.92
C PHE A 305 3.12 0.93 -10.50
N GLY A 306 2.98 0.20 -9.41
CA GLY A 306 3.99 -0.74 -8.94
C GLY A 306 3.80 -2.14 -9.51
N HIS A 307 4.91 -2.85 -9.66
CA HIS A 307 4.97 -4.24 -10.12
C HIS A 307 5.68 -5.08 -9.05
N GLY A 308 4.99 -6.08 -8.49
CA GLY A 308 5.47 -6.83 -7.31
C GLY A 308 5.60 -6.00 -6.03
N CYS A 309 5.14 -4.75 -6.05
CA CYS A 309 5.15 -3.79 -4.94
C CYS A 309 4.16 -2.66 -5.24
N ALA A 310 3.88 -1.81 -4.25
CA ALA A 310 3.12 -0.58 -4.47
C ALA A 310 4.03 0.55 -4.98
N ALA A 311 3.42 1.57 -5.61
CA ALA A 311 4.08 2.82 -5.96
C ALA A 311 3.73 3.92 -4.94
N ASN A 312 4.64 4.85 -4.73
CA ASN A 312 4.48 5.98 -3.83
C ASN A 312 5.09 7.26 -4.41
N TRP A 313 4.46 8.39 -4.10
CA TRP A 313 4.87 9.75 -4.47
C TRP A 313 4.29 10.76 -3.49
N GLU A 314 4.70 12.03 -3.59
CA GLU A 314 4.19 13.10 -2.76
C GLU A 314 2.72 13.43 -3.10
N GLN A 315 1.79 13.00 -2.25
CA GLN A 315 0.34 13.09 -2.50
C GLN A 315 -0.20 14.53 -2.57
N ASN A 316 0.49 15.51 -1.96
CA ASN A 316 0.04 16.90 -1.87
C ASN A 316 0.71 17.83 -2.88
N SER A 317 1.38 17.28 -3.89
CA SER A 317 2.08 18.02 -4.93
C SER A 317 1.57 17.64 -6.31
N LYS A 318 1.49 18.61 -7.23
CA LYS A 318 1.31 18.36 -8.67
C LYS A 318 2.63 18.27 -9.43
N ASN A 319 3.73 18.61 -8.77
CA ASN A 319 5.07 18.55 -9.32
C ASN A 319 5.79 17.37 -8.67
N ILE A 320 5.57 16.18 -9.23
CA ILE A 320 6.16 14.94 -8.73
C ILE A 320 7.54 14.77 -9.36
N GLN A 321 8.60 14.96 -8.58
CA GLN A 321 9.98 14.80 -9.08
C GLN A 321 10.60 13.44 -8.75
N GLN A 322 9.98 12.71 -7.82
CA GLN A 322 10.44 11.41 -7.35
C GLN A 322 9.26 10.44 -7.25
N LEU A 323 9.47 9.23 -7.76
CA LEU A 323 8.63 8.06 -7.51
C LEU A 323 9.44 7.06 -6.69
N SER A 324 8.76 6.27 -5.86
CA SER A 324 9.40 5.17 -5.13
C SER A 324 8.50 3.95 -5.01
N THR A 325 9.09 2.78 -4.84
CA THR A 325 8.36 1.57 -4.46
C THR A 325 8.06 1.55 -2.97
N SER A 326 7.01 0.84 -2.56
CA SER A 326 6.70 0.54 -1.17
C SER A 326 6.13 -0.87 -1.04
N PHE A 327 6.54 -1.60 -0.01
CA PHE A 327 5.93 -2.88 0.39
C PHE A 327 4.93 -2.72 1.53
N MET A 328 4.80 -1.51 2.08
CA MET A 328 3.78 -1.15 3.05
C MET A 328 3.18 0.18 2.61
N PRO A 329 2.30 0.19 1.59
CA PRO A 329 1.65 1.42 1.14
C PRO A 329 0.79 2.00 2.26
N GLU A 330 0.78 3.32 2.36
CA GLU A 330 -0.03 4.06 3.32
C GLU A 330 -0.84 5.13 2.59
N TYR A 331 -2.08 5.32 3.03
CA TYR A 331 -2.95 6.36 2.48
C TYR A 331 -3.84 6.92 3.58
N GLU A 332 -3.99 8.24 3.61
CA GLU A 332 -4.90 8.92 4.52
C GLU A 332 -6.29 8.99 3.89
N ALA A 333 -7.18 8.09 4.33
CA ALA A 333 -8.57 8.11 3.91
C ALA A 333 -9.30 9.32 4.50
N LEU A 334 -9.87 10.16 3.65
CA LEU A 334 -10.74 11.25 4.07
C LEU A 334 -11.99 10.69 4.75
N SER A 335 -12.34 11.24 5.90
CA SER A 335 -13.56 10.86 6.61
C SER A 335 -14.79 11.34 5.85
N MET A 336 -15.73 10.43 5.58
CA MET A 336 -17.06 10.81 5.09
C MET A 336 -17.94 11.21 6.27
N THR A 337 -18.45 12.44 6.27
CA THR A 337 -19.45 12.90 7.25
C THR A 337 -20.86 12.67 6.72
N PRO A 338 -21.82 12.24 7.54
CA PRO A 338 -23.23 12.12 7.11
C PRO A 338 -23.94 13.47 7.00
N ASN A 339 -23.25 14.57 7.28
CA ASN A 339 -23.81 15.92 7.31
C ASN A 339 -24.24 16.33 5.90
N VAL A 340 -25.52 16.69 5.75
CA VAL A 340 -26.09 17.16 4.49
C VAL A 340 -26.37 18.64 4.62
N PHE A 341 -25.97 19.41 3.63
CA PHE A 341 -26.24 20.84 3.57
C PHE A 341 -27.23 21.15 2.45
N VAL A 342 -28.18 22.06 2.73
CA VAL A 342 -29.19 22.49 1.76
C VAL A 342 -29.20 24.01 1.65
N ASN A 343 -29.49 24.53 0.46
CA ASN A 343 -29.61 25.96 0.25
C ASN A 343 -30.98 26.45 0.73
N GLN A 344 -30.99 27.30 1.77
CA GLN A 344 -32.20 27.97 2.24
C GLN A 344 -32.01 29.48 2.13
N GLY A 345 -32.62 30.08 1.10
CA GLY A 345 -32.58 31.53 0.90
C GLY A 345 -31.18 32.09 0.60
N GLY A 346 -30.34 31.34 -0.13
CA GLY A 346 -28.99 31.76 -0.49
C GLY A 346 -27.93 31.45 0.56
N LYS A 347 -28.30 30.79 1.67
CA LYS A 347 -27.37 30.30 2.70
C LYS A 347 -27.35 28.78 2.72
N GLU A 348 -26.15 28.23 2.84
CA GLU A 348 -25.95 26.81 3.07
C GLU A 348 -26.22 26.50 4.55
N VAL A 349 -27.21 25.64 4.80
CA VAL A 349 -27.66 25.28 6.15
C VAL A 349 -27.56 23.77 6.31
N GLU A 350 -26.94 23.34 7.40
CA GLU A 350 -26.86 21.92 7.76
C GLU A 350 -28.25 21.38 8.12
N LEU A 351 -28.61 20.25 7.54
CA LEU A 351 -29.89 19.59 7.76
C LEU A 351 -29.76 18.56 8.89
N GLU A 352 -30.28 18.91 10.07
CA GLU A 352 -30.42 17.96 11.17
C GLU A 352 -31.78 17.24 11.10
N ILE A 353 -31.76 15.93 10.87
CA ILE A 353 -32.95 15.07 10.94
C ILE A 353 -32.80 14.12 12.11
N LYS A 354 -33.57 14.35 13.18
CA LYS A 354 -33.52 13.51 14.38
C LYS A 354 -34.54 12.39 14.28
N MET A 355 -34.11 11.17 14.61
CA MET A 355 -35.00 10.01 14.67
C MET A 355 -36.16 10.23 15.66
N SER A 356 -35.94 11.00 16.73
CA SER A 356 -36.97 11.39 17.69
C SER A 356 -38.03 12.31 17.09
N ASP A 357 -37.66 13.21 16.17
CA ASP A 357 -38.61 14.07 15.45
C ASP A 357 -39.42 13.25 14.45
N LEU A 358 -38.76 12.35 13.70
CA LEU A 358 -39.43 11.43 12.78
C LEU A 358 -40.38 10.45 13.48
N ALA A 359 -40.07 10.07 14.72
CA ALA A 359 -40.95 9.24 15.56
C ALA A 359 -42.11 10.03 16.21
N GLY A 360 -42.14 11.37 16.08
CA GLY A 360 -43.13 12.22 16.74
C GLY A 360 -42.96 12.33 18.26
N LEU A 361 -41.73 12.16 18.77
CA LEU A 361 -41.43 12.20 20.20
C LEU A 361 -40.92 13.58 20.66
N SER A 362 -40.26 14.34 19.78
CA SER A 362 -39.63 15.64 20.10
C SER A 362 -40.09 16.80 19.22
N SER A 363 -40.94 16.54 18.22
CA SER A 363 -41.49 17.58 17.33
C SER A 363 -42.93 17.25 16.95
N ASP A 364 -43.77 18.27 16.87
CA ASP A 364 -45.15 18.19 16.37
C ASP A 364 -45.22 18.26 14.83
N ASP A 365 -44.10 18.61 14.17
CA ASP A 365 -44.06 18.65 12.72
C ASP A 365 -44.21 17.22 12.15
N PRO A 366 -45.05 17.02 11.12
CA PRO A 366 -45.20 15.71 10.52
C PRO A 366 -43.88 15.29 9.85
N PRO A 367 -43.51 13.99 9.87
CA PRO A 367 -42.29 13.49 9.23
C PRO A 367 -42.13 13.93 7.76
N LYS A 368 -43.25 14.06 7.05
CA LYS A 368 -43.30 14.59 5.69
C LYS A 368 -42.69 16.00 5.57
N LYS A 369 -42.97 16.89 6.52
CA LYS A 369 -42.40 18.25 6.54
C LYS A 369 -40.91 18.24 6.88
N ILE A 370 -40.49 17.37 7.80
CA ILE A 370 -39.09 17.22 8.23
C ILE A 370 -38.20 16.67 7.10
N LEU A 371 -38.70 15.71 6.32
CA LEU A 371 -37.95 15.05 5.24
C LEU A 371 -37.97 15.82 3.91
N ASN A 372 -38.95 16.70 3.70
CA ASN A 372 -39.11 17.42 2.44
C ASN A 372 -37.87 18.25 2.02
N PRO A 373 -37.16 18.97 2.93
CA PRO A 373 -35.92 19.65 2.59
C PRO A 373 -34.83 18.74 2.03
N LEU A 374 -34.67 17.53 2.58
CA LEU A 374 -33.70 16.54 2.10
C LEU A 374 -33.99 16.11 0.66
N ILE A 375 -35.25 15.74 0.41
CA ILE A 375 -35.70 15.26 -0.90
C ILE A 375 -35.59 16.39 -1.95
N LYS A 376 -35.96 17.62 -1.57
CA LYS A 376 -35.80 18.79 -2.44
C LYS A 376 -34.34 19.07 -2.76
N GLY A 377 -33.47 19.06 -1.74
CA GLY A 377 -32.02 19.25 -1.92
C GLY A 377 -31.41 18.18 -2.82
N TYR A 378 -31.82 16.91 -2.67
CA TYR A 378 -31.36 15.84 -3.55
C TYR A 378 -31.84 16.01 -4.99
N ARG A 379 -33.07 16.48 -5.22
CA ARG A 379 -33.56 16.85 -6.57
C ARG A 379 -32.72 17.96 -7.19
N GLU A 380 -32.51 19.06 -6.46
CA GLU A 380 -31.68 20.18 -6.93
C GLU A 380 -30.24 19.75 -7.24
N TRP A 381 -29.68 18.85 -6.42
CA TRP A 381 -28.38 18.25 -6.66
C TRP A 381 -28.35 17.39 -7.93
N ILE A 382 -29.34 16.51 -8.14
CA ILE A 382 -29.47 15.71 -9.37
C ILE A 382 -29.55 16.62 -10.60
N GLU A 383 -30.40 17.65 -10.57
CA GLU A 383 -30.55 18.63 -11.66
C GLU A 383 -29.22 19.35 -11.95
N THR A 384 -28.49 19.74 -10.90
CA THR A 384 -27.14 20.33 -11.03
C THR A 384 -26.19 19.36 -11.72
N LYS A 385 -26.19 18.08 -11.33
CA LYS A 385 -25.32 17.05 -11.94
C LYS A 385 -25.69 16.72 -13.38
N TRP A 386 -26.97 16.77 -13.75
CA TRP A 386 -27.38 16.71 -15.16
C TRP A 386 -26.78 17.87 -15.97
N GLY A 387 -26.75 19.08 -15.42
CA GLY A 387 -26.11 20.24 -16.04
C GLY A 387 -24.58 20.13 -16.18
N GLU A 388 -23.93 19.29 -15.36
CA GLU A 388 -22.47 19.06 -15.42
C GLU A 388 -22.06 17.97 -16.42
N ILE A 389 -23.00 17.20 -17.00
CA ILE A 389 -22.68 16.08 -17.91
C ILE A 389 -21.80 16.53 -19.09
N ASP A 390 -21.99 17.76 -19.56
CA ASP A 390 -21.19 18.25 -20.68
C ASP A 390 -19.71 18.45 -20.38
N ASN A 391 -19.36 18.58 -19.10
CA ASN A 391 -17.98 18.65 -18.63
C ASN A 391 -17.33 17.26 -18.46
N VAL A 392 -18.12 16.18 -18.52
CA VAL A 392 -17.61 14.81 -18.42
C VAL A 392 -16.98 14.40 -19.76
N PRO A 393 -15.81 13.72 -19.76
CA PRO A 393 -15.21 13.18 -20.97
C PRO A 393 -16.23 12.39 -21.81
N ARG A 394 -16.20 12.56 -23.13
CA ARG A 394 -17.21 12.01 -24.05
C ARG A 394 -17.41 10.50 -23.86
N GLN A 395 -16.33 9.77 -23.64
CA GLN A 395 -16.28 8.33 -23.42
C GLN A 395 -17.00 7.90 -22.12
N LEU A 396 -17.11 8.79 -21.14
CA LEU A 396 -17.73 8.52 -19.84
C LEU A 396 -19.15 9.11 -19.70
N LYS A 397 -19.64 9.89 -20.67
CA LYS A 397 -20.98 10.50 -20.59
C LYS A 397 -22.09 9.46 -20.45
N PHE A 398 -22.01 8.34 -21.18
CA PHE A 398 -23.05 7.30 -21.14
C PHE A 398 -23.22 6.72 -19.72
N ILE A 399 -22.12 6.52 -18.99
CA ILE A 399 -22.16 5.94 -17.65
C ILE A 399 -22.60 6.98 -16.62
N ALA A 400 -22.22 8.25 -16.79
CA ALA A 400 -22.71 9.35 -15.97
C ALA A 400 -24.24 9.50 -16.08
N GLU A 401 -24.78 9.44 -17.30
CA GLU A 401 -26.23 9.44 -17.53
C GLU A 401 -26.93 8.25 -16.89
N LYS A 402 -26.31 7.06 -16.94
CA LYS A 402 -26.84 5.85 -16.31
C LYS A 402 -26.90 6.01 -14.79
N HIS A 403 -25.82 6.50 -14.16
CA HIS A 403 -25.78 6.76 -12.71
C HIS A 403 -26.85 7.79 -12.30
N LEU A 404 -27.01 8.87 -13.07
CA LEU A 404 -28.02 9.89 -12.78
C LEU A 404 -29.45 9.40 -12.96
N LYS A 405 -29.71 8.47 -13.89
CA LYS A 405 -31.01 7.79 -13.99
C LYS A 405 -31.30 6.97 -12.73
N LEU A 406 -30.31 6.25 -12.19
CA LEU A 406 -30.47 5.52 -10.91
C LEU A 406 -30.72 6.47 -9.72
N CYS A 407 -30.06 7.63 -9.71
CA CYS A 407 -30.37 8.68 -8.73
C CYS A 407 -31.81 9.19 -8.87
N GLN A 408 -32.29 9.41 -10.10
CA GLN A 408 -33.67 9.82 -10.36
C GLN A 408 -34.67 8.76 -9.92
N GLU A 409 -34.43 7.47 -10.20
CA GLU A 409 -35.27 6.38 -9.71
C GLU A 409 -35.35 6.34 -8.18
N SER A 410 -34.22 6.62 -7.51
CA SER A 410 -34.16 6.70 -6.05
C SER A 410 -34.95 7.91 -5.52
N LEU A 411 -34.85 9.07 -6.18
CA LEU A 411 -35.64 10.26 -5.88
C LEU A 411 -37.14 9.98 -6.03
N ASP A 412 -37.55 9.38 -7.14
CA ASP A 412 -38.95 9.03 -7.41
C ASP A 412 -39.51 8.08 -6.33
N ARG A 413 -38.70 7.13 -5.87
CA ARG A 413 -39.07 6.23 -4.76
C ARG A 413 -39.22 7.01 -3.44
N MET A 414 -38.32 7.93 -3.13
CA MET A 414 -38.42 8.77 -1.93
C MET A 414 -39.65 9.66 -1.96
N GLU A 415 -39.97 10.30 -3.10
CA GLU A 415 -41.17 11.12 -3.25
C GLU A 415 -42.46 10.31 -3.12
N LYS A 416 -42.51 9.10 -3.71
CA LYS A 416 -43.63 8.17 -3.53
C LYS A 416 -43.79 7.79 -2.07
N GLY A 417 -42.70 7.43 -1.39
CA GLY A 417 -42.70 7.15 0.05
C GLY A 417 -43.22 8.33 0.88
N LEU A 418 -42.79 9.55 0.53
CA LEU A 418 -43.25 10.78 1.20
C LEU A 418 -44.76 11.01 1.02
N LYS A 419 -45.32 10.70 -0.15
CA LYS A 419 -46.78 10.77 -0.41
C LYS A 419 -47.55 9.71 0.39
N LEU A 420 -47.01 8.51 0.54
CA LEU A 420 -47.65 7.44 1.33
C LEU A 420 -47.81 7.79 2.81
N LEU A 421 -47.02 8.71 3.36
CA LEU A 421 -47.17 9.18 4.73
C LEU A 421 -48.46 9.97 4.99
N ASP A 422 -49.25 10.28 3.95
CA ASP A 422 -50.60 10.85 4.11
C ASP A 422 -51.60 9.80 4.62
N ASP A 423 -51.29 8.50 4.51
CA ASP A 423 -52.07 7.41 5.10
C ASP A 423 -51.73 7.27 6.60
N PRO A 424 -52.72 7.35 7.51
CA PRO A 424 -52.48 7.28 8.95
C PRO A 424 -51.82 5.98 9.42
N GLN A 425 -52.12 4.83 8.79
CA GLN A 425 -51.57 3.54 9.17
C GLN A 425 -50.10 3.44 8.75
N ILE A 426 -49.75 3.94 7.56
CA ILE A 426 -48.38 3.99 7.07
C ILE A 426 -47.54 4.96 7.91
N LEU A 427 -48.10 6.12 8.25
CA LEU A 427 -47.44 7.09 9.12
C LEU A 427 -47.12 6.51 10.49
N GLU A 428 -48.04 5.76 11.10
CA GLU A 428 -47.80 5.11 12.39
C GLU A 428 -46.70 4.04 12.28
N ALA A 429 -46.74 3.20 11.25
CA ALA A 429 -45.68 2.23 11.00
C ALA A 429 -44.31 2.90 10.82
N PHE A 430 -44.25 4.02 10.09
CA PHE A 430 -43.04 4.82 9.90
C PHE A 430 -42.51 5.37 11.23
N ARG A 431 -43.38 5.92 12.09
CA ARG A 431 -43.00 6.42 13.42
C ARG A 431 -42.44 5.31 14.31
N LEU A 432 -43.09 4.14 14.32
CA LEU A 432 -42.64 2.99 15.09
C LEU A 432 -41.26 2.50 14.63
N ALA A 433 -41.01 2.46 13.31
CA ALA A 433 -39.70 2.11 12.76
C ALA A 433 -38.60 3.10 13.20
N ASN A 434 -38.86 4.41 13.13
CA ASN A 434 -37.91 5.42 13.59
C ASN A 434 -37.69 5.38 15.10
N LYS A 435 -38.73 5.09 15.88
CA LYS A 435 -38.61 4.85 17.33
C LYS A 435 -37.72 3.65 17.63
N ALA A 436 -37.85 2.55 16.88
CA ALA A 436 -36.99 1.38 17.04
C ALA A 436 -35.53 1.72 16.71
N MET A 437 -35.27 2.44 15.62
CA MET A 437 -33.93 2.91 15.25
C MET A 437 -33.32 3.82 16.33
N LEU A 438 -34.11 4.76 16.87
CA LEU A 438 -33.69 5.62 17.97
C LEU A 438 -33.30 4.80 19.21
N LEU A 439 -34.14 3.83 19.61
CA LEU A 439 -33.85 2.96 20.74
C LEU A 439 -32.57 2.15 20.52
N GLN A 440 -32.35 1.65 19.30
CA GLN A 440 -31.11 0.96 18.95
C GLN A 440 -29.89 1.91 19.03
N GLN A 441 -30.00 3.14 18.52
CA GLN A 441 -28.92 4.13 18.54
C GLN A 441 -28.53 4.54 19.97
N VAL A 442 -29.52 4.64 20.88
CA VAL A 442 -29.28 4.93 22.30
C VAL A 442 -28.67 3.71 22.99
N ASN A 443 -29.26 2.53 22.83
CA ASN A 443 -28.84 1.31 23.54
C ASN A 443 -27.54 0.68 22.99
N GLY A 444 -27.16 0.98 21.75
CA GLY A 444 -25.93 0.48 21.13
C GLY A 444 -24.65 1.10 21.68
N LYS A 445 -24.77 2.18 22.48
CA LYS A 445 -23.62 2.84 23.13
C LYS A 445 -23.18 2.15 24.41
N GLU A 446 -24.00 1.27 24.98
CA GLU A 446 -23.65 0.47 26.15
C GLU A 446 -23.12 -0.91 25.71
N ARG A 447 -21.90 -1.25 26.14
CA ARG A 447 -21.35 -2.60 25.94
C ARG A 447 -22.24 -3.61 26.64
N ARG A 448 -22.90 -4.46 25.88
CA ARG A 448 -23.69 -5.57 26.43
C ARG A 448 -22.75 -6.68 26.88
N PHE A 449 -22.86 -7.07 28.15
CA PHE A 449 -22.22 -8.26 28.67
C PHE A 449 -23.23 -9.41 28.61
N GLY A 450 -22.91 -10.48 27.91
CA GLY A 450 -23.67 -11.73 27.98
C GLY A 450 -23.23 -12.52 29.21
N ARG A 451 -24.18 -12.96 30.04
CA ARG A 451 -23.95 -14.09 30.93
C ARG A 451 -24.40 -15.35 30.21
N ILE A 452 -23.46 -16.26 29.97
CA ILE A 452 -23.80 -17.63 29.58
C ILE A 452 -24.27 -18.30 30.86
N GLU A 453 -25.56 -18.58 30.96
CA GLU A 453 -26.06 -19.47 31.99
C GLU A 453 -25.69 -20.90 31.57
N GLU A 454 -24.87 -21.57 32.38
CA GLU A 454 -24.62 -23.01 32.23
C GLU A 454 -25.97 -23.73 32.41
N LYS A 455 -26.39 -24.47 31.38
CA LYS A 455 -27.64 -25.24 31.37
C LYS A 455 -27.49 -26.57 32.10
#